data_AF-A0ABD5PAA2-F1
#
_entry.id   AF-A0ABD5PAA2-F1
#
_cell.length_a   1.000
_cell.length_b   1.000
_cell.length_c   1.000
_cell.angle_alpha   90.00
_cell.angle_beta   90.00
_cell.angle_gamma   90.00
#
_symmetry.space_group_name_H-M   'P 1'
#
loop_
_entity.id
_entity.type
_entity.pdbx_description
1 polymer ?
#
loop_
_entity_poly.entity_id
_entity_poly.type
_entity_poly.pdbx_seq_one_letter_code
_entity_poly.pdbx_strand_id
1 'polypeptide(L)' 'MNDHGAMTVEATATNDTRHVVEYADGDLKETLAQLPAGASVPLELERVGGRGNCWRVTGLPSNR' A
#
# COMPACT_ATOMS: atom_id res chain seq x y z
N MET A 1 -7.53 2.50 5.97
CA MET A 1 -7.78 1.07 5.67
C MET A 1 -9.25 0.78 5.91
N ASN A 2 -9.90 -0.04 5.11
CA ASN A 2 -11.29 -0.46 5.36
C ASN A 2 -11.36 -1.70 6.27
N ASP A 3 -12.57 -2.09 6.65
CA ASP A 3 -12.83 -3.23 7.55
C ASP A 3 -12.36 -4.59 6.99
N HIS A 4 -12.06 -4.66 5.70
CA HIS A 4 -11.52 -5.84 5.02
C HIS A 4 -9.99 -5.84 4.92
N GLY A 5 -9.32 -4.84 5.51
CA GLY A 5 -7.87 -4.71 5.45
C GLY A 5 -7.34 -4.17 4.13
N ALA A 6 -8.20 -3.65 3.24
CA ALA A 6 -7.79 -3.02 2.00
C ALA A 6 -7.51 -1.52 2.19
N MET A 7 -6.58 -0.99 1.41
CA MET A 7 -6.21 0.42 1.43
C MET A 7 -6.13 0.97 0.01
N THR A 8 -6.74 2.11 -0.23
CA THR A 8 -6.56 2.87 -1.47
C THR A 8 -5.38 3.81 -1.29
N VAL A 9 -4.42 3.74 -2.21
CA VAL A 9 -3.28 4.66 -2.25
C VAL A 9 -3.24 5.36 -3.59
N GLU A 10 -2.75 6.59 -3.60
CA GLU A 10 -2.48 7.36 -4.81
C GLU A 10 -0.97 7.44 -5.01
N ALA A 11 -0.51 6.98 -6.17
CA ALA A 11 0.90 7.13 -6.55
C ALA A 11 1.14 8.58 -6.96
N THR A 12 1.73 9.39 -6.07
CA THR A 12 1.96 10.83 -6.28
C THR A 12 2.77 11.15 -7.55
N ALA A 13 3.57 10.22 -8.05
CA ALA A 13 4.35 10.40 -9.27
C ALA A 13 3.52 10.26 -10.56
N THR A 14 2.46 9.46 -10.56
CA THR A 14 1.67 9.16 -11.76
C THR A 14 0.19 9.54 -11.64
N ASN A 15 -0.24 9.99 -10.45
CA ASN A 15 -1.65 10.16 -10.06
C ASN A 15 -2.49 8.88 -10.26
N ASP A 16 -1.84 7.71 -10.20
CA ASP A 16 -2.54 6.44 -10.32
C ASP A 16 -3.10 6.03 -8.96
N THR A 17 -4.41 5.79 -8.93
CA THR A 17 -5.04 5.09 -7.81
C THR A 17 -4.61 3.62 -7.82
N ARG A 18 -4.30 3.03 -6.67
CA ARG A 18 -3.95 1.61 -6.50
C ARG A 18 -4.68 1.03 -5.29
N HIS A 19 -5.18 -0.20 -5.40
CA HIS A 19 -5.83 -0.89 -4.30
C HIS A 19 -4.88 -1.90 -3.68
N VAL A 20 -4.37 -1.58 -2.49
CA VAL A 20 -3.56 -2.49 -1.68
C VAL A 20 -4.47 -3.48 -0.98
N VAL A 21 -4.21 -4.77 -1.19
CA VAL A 21 -4.98 -5.89 -0.63
C VAL A 21 -4.11 -6.90 0.11
N GLU A 22 -2.79 -6.85 -0.08
CA GLU A 22 -1.82 -7.72 0.59
C GLU A 22 -0.67 -6.90 1.17
N TYR A 23 -0.01 -7.47 2.19
CA TYR A 23 1.14 -6.91 2.88
C TYR A 23 2.22 -7.99 3.02
N ALA A 24 3.50 -7.60 3.01
CA ALA A 24 4.61 -8.51 3.24
C ALA A 24 4.46 -9.25 4.59
N ASP A 25 4.12 -8.50 5.63
CA ASP A 25 3.96 -8.96 7.01
C ASP A 25 2.87 -8.15 7.75
N GLY A 26 2.60 -8.58 9.00
CA GLY A 26 1.60 -7.96 9.86
C GLY A 26 2.00 -6.59 10.42
N ASP A 27 3.29 -6.40 10.70
CA ASP A 27 3.81 -5.15 11.27
C ASP A 27 3.71 -3.99 10.27
N LEU A 28 3.95 -4.27 8.99
CA LEU A 28 3.78 -3.33 7.90
C LEU A 28 2.31 -2.94 7.73
N LYS A 29 1.40 -3.92 7.84
CA LYS A 29 -0.05 -3.66 7.82
C LYS A 29 -0.45 -2.75 8.98
N GLU A 30 0.01 -3.04 10.19
CA GLU A 30 -0.30 -2.25 11.38
C GLU A 30 0.25 -0.83 11.28
N THR A 31 1.51 -0.68 10.87
CA THR A 31 2.16 0.61 10.65
C THR A 31 1.36 1.48 9.68
N LEU A 32 0.93 0.92 8.55
CA LEU A 32 0.15 1.65 7.56
C LEU A 32 -1.29 1.94 8.02
N ALA A 33 -1.86 1.08 8.86
CA ALA A 33 -3.19 1.31 9.44
C ALA A 33 -3.21 2.48 10.43
N GLN A 34 -2.08 2.77 11.08
CA GLN A 34 -1.94 3.90 12.01
C GLN A 34 -1.72 5.25 11.31
N LEU A 35 -1.41 5.26 10.01
CA LEU A 35 -1.22 6.52 9.28
C LEU A 35 -2.54 7.27 9.11
N PRO A 36 -2.54 8.60 9.27
CA PRO A 36 -3.72 9.40 9.01
C PRO A 36 -4.09 9.35 7.52
N ALA A 37 -5.38 9.40 7.23
CA ALA A 37 -5.86 9.49 5.86
C ALA A 37 -5.26 10.73 5.16
N GLY A 38 -4.78 10.54 3.93
CA GLY A 38 -4.08 11.59 3.17
C GLY A 38 -2.59 11.73 3.49
N ALA A 39 -2.04 10.94 4.42
CA ALA A 39 -0.60 10.86 4.59
C ALA A 39 0.09 10.33 3.33
N SER A 40 1.19 10.97 2.96
CA SER A 40 2.07 10.50 1.89
C SER A 40 3.30 9.85 2.50
N VAL A 41 3.48 8.57 2.21
CA VAL A 41 4.67 7.80 2.60
C VAL A 41 5.21 7.04 1.41
N PRO A 42 6.53 6.91 1.27
CA PRO A 42 7.08 6.10 0.20
C PRO A 42 6.86 4.61 0.49
N LEU A 43 6.49 3.85 -0.55
CA LEU A 43 6.13 2.44 -0.45
C LEU A 43 6.72 1.66 -1.61
N GLU A 44 7.13 0.43 -1.33
CA GLU A 44 7.44 -0.57 -2.33
C GLU A 44 6.19 -1.42 -2.58
N LEU A 45 5.80 -1.54 -3.86
CA LEU A 45 4.54 -2.15 -4.29
C LEU A 45 4.77 -3.15 -5.41
N GLU A 46 4.17 -4.33 -5.29
CA GLU A 46 4.12 -5.36 -6.33
C GLU A 46 2.68 -5.63 -6.76
N ARG A 47 2.46 -5.94 -8.04
CA ARG A 47 1.12 -6.30 -8.53
C ARG A 47 0.74 -7.69 -8.04
N VAL A 48 -0.50 -7.80 -7.55
CA VAL A 48 -1.10 -9.09 -7.19
C VAL A 48 -1.98 -9.55 -8.34
N GLY A 49 -1.55 -10.61 -9.03
CA GLY A 49 -2.29 -11.22 -10.14
C GLY A 49 -2.27 -10.45 -11.46
N GLY A 50 -2.96 -11.00 -12.47
CA GLY A 50 -2.95 -10.48 -13.84
C GLY A 50 -4.19 -9.66 -14.25
N ARG A 51 -5.25 -9.63 -13.44
CA ARG A 51 -6.48 -8.88 -13.72
C ARG A 51 -6.91 -8.12 -12.46
N GLY A 52 -7.07 -6.81 -12.59
CA GLY A 52 -7.39 -5.91 -11.47
C GLY A 52 -6.23 -4.98 -11.11
N ASN A 53 -6.56 -3.88 -10.44
CA ASN A 53 -5.59 -2.89 -9.96
C ASN A 53 -5.22 -3.17 -8.50
N CYS A 54 -4.86 -4.42 -8.24
CA CYS A 54 -4.58 -4.97 -6.91
C CYS A 54 -3.07 -5.03 -6.67
N TRP A 55 -2.65 -4.60 -5.49
CA TRP A 55 -1.23 -4.47 -5.14
C TRP A 55 -0.95 -5.04 -3.75
N ARG A 56 0.29 -5.49 -3.58
CA ARG A 56 0.89 -5.91 -2.33
C ARG A 56 1.94 -4.88 -1.92
N VAL A 57 1.93 -4.47 -0.65
CA VAL A 57 3.05 -3.70 -0.08
C VAL A 57 4.14 -4.68 0.31
N THR A 58 5.32 -4.51 -0.27
CA THR A 58 6.50 -5.35 0.02
C THR A 58 7.42 -4.74 1.06
N GLY A 59 7.36 -3.42 1.25
CA GLY A 59 8.15 -2.73 2.26
C GLY A 59 8.00 -1.21 2.23
N LEU A 60 8.67 -0.59 3.20
CA LEU A 60 9.03 0.82 3.16
C LEU A 60 10.42 0.91 2.51
N PRO A 61 10.74 1.96 1.75
CA PRO A 61 12.08 2.11 1.21
C PRO A 61 13.07 2.09 2.37
N SER A 62 13.99 1.13 2.33
CA SER A 62 15.12 1.12 3.23
C SER A 62 16.03 2.27 2.82
N ASN A 63 16.06 3.36 3.60
CA ASN A 63 16.98 4.46 3.36
C ASN A 63 18.41 3.92 3.56
N ARG A 64 19.09 3.60 2.46
CA ARG A 64 20.47 3.07 2.46
C ARG A 64 21.45 4.20 2.18
#